data_AF-A0A936XHZ3-F1
#
_entry.id   AF-A0A936XHZ3-F1
#
_cell.length_a   1.000
_cell.length_b   1.000
_cell.length_c   1.000
_cell.angle_alpha   90.00
_cell.angle_beta   90.00
_cell.angle_gamma   90.00
#
_symmetry.space_group_name_H-M   'P 1'
#
loop_
_entity.id
_entity.type
_entity.pdbx_description
1 polymer ?
#
loop_
_entity_poly.entity_id
_entity_poly.type
_entity_poly.pdbx_seq_one_letter_code
_entity_poly.pdbx_strand_id
1 'polypeptide(L)'
;MRPVLALISWWYKHPARIPYKGWYKRMQMFFTSIHSFLGKFGPLRSLIGYYISLQAVHFVFHWIMGKTPATGIAAKINQVFDWLDKYHVLWNVPSIWFQVLIALAVFLFIRSGRNLIIFIAKNFWGMMKKLPGKQTKETLRRYLYIGRYTFRISQRTNFSNLQAQHPEGSSFVLLPMDMEYMGAGNAGERYRDQLTGLDQIRVNHPGRGLPFIFADPRRIQEGMKEKRIKPGEKIYFSYLASAGKVTLGDCVMKEFLEDKQFSGIKIYPALGYYPFDPYLLALWKYAADKGIPIMTHCVRGPMYYRGSKKTEWNQHPIFMESVGRKKETEENDDSDLAGSRMVQLQLPEAGNPEFTANFTHPMNFLCLLEEPLLRITVQQAIEKTGDQKLKEVFGFTNPDTPLQHTLSHLKICIGHYGGGDQWIEYFEKDRYPLSNQLIKKGTGIKFFDYKKDVPFSQGNVANLWRHTDWYSIISSMMMRYDHVYADISYILHNDAEILPLLKQTLADERLRKKVLYGTDFFVVRNHKSDKQMLADMTGGLSDLDFEQIARVNPGVWLQREQ
;
A
#
# COMPACT_ATOMS: atom_id res chain seq x y z
N MET A 1 3.48 -40.20 10.51
CA MET A 1 3.82 -38.88 11.11
C MET A 1 5.31 -38.52 11.05
N ARG A 2 6.23 -39.36 11.55
CA ARG A 2 7.69 -39.09 11.50
C ARG A 2 8.27 -38.65 10.14
N PRO A 3 7.93 -39.27 8.98
CA PRO A 3 8.47 -38.83 7.69
C PRO A 3 7.92 -37.47 7.25
N VAL A 4 6.67 -37.15 7.61
CA VAL A 4 6.06 -35.83 7.33
C VAL A 4 6.73 -34.75 8.18
N LEU A 5 6.98 -35.02 9.46
CA LEU A 5 7.71 -34.10 10.34
C LEU A 5 9.17 -33.93 9.92
N ALA A 6 9.84 -34.98 9.43
CA ALA A 6 11.18 -34.90 8.87
C ALA A 6 11.22 -34.05 7.59
N LEU A 7 10.22 -34.18 6.72
CA LEU A 7 10.08 -33.38 5.50
C LEU A 7 9.84 -31.90 5.83
N ILE A 8 8.95 -31.61 6.80
CA ILE A 8 8.68 -30.26 7.28
C ILE A 8 9.93 -29.66 7.95
N SER A 9 10.62 -30.43 8.81
CA SER A 9 11.87 -29.98 9.44
C SER A 9 12.95 -29.68 8.40
N TRP A 10 13.12 -30.55 7.40
CA TRP A 10 14.04 -30.34 6.29
C TRP A 10 13.65 -29.09 5.48
N TRP A 11 12.35 -28.86 5.21
CA TRP A 11 11.84 -27.67 4.53
C TRP A 11 12.22 -26.37 5.25
N TYR A 12 12.01 -26.30 6.57
CA TYR A 12 12.35 -25.12 7.36
C TYR A 12 13.87 -24.95 7.57
N LYS A 13 14.64 -26.05 7.54
CA LYS A 13 16.11 -26.02 7.66
C LYS A 13 16.81 -25.60 6.37
N HIS A 14 16.30 -25.98 5.20
CA HIS A 14 16.98 -25.67 3.92
C HIS A 14 16.13 -24.81 2.96
N PRO A 15 15.05 -25.30 2.29
CA PRO A 15 14.25 -24.49 1.36
C PRO A 15 13.77 -23.14 1.89
N ALA A 16 13.22 -23.09 3.11
CA ALA A 16 12.69 -21.86 3.69
C ALA A 16 13.77 -20.80 3.94
N ARG A 17 15.05 -21.20 4.02
CA ARG A 17 16.19 -20.29 4.18
C ARG A 17 16.71 -19.74 2.85
N ILE A 18 16.33 -20.33 1.71
CA ILE A 18 16.80 -19.93 0.37
C ILE A 18 16.55 -18.44 0.08
N PRO A 19 15.36 -17.86 0.37
CA PRO A 19 15.10 -16.43 0.14
C PRO A 19 16.07 -15.48 0.84
N TYR A 20 16.69 -15.92 1.93
CA TYR A 20 17.63 -15.13 2.73
C TYR A 20 19.08 -15.23 2.24
N LYS A 21 19.41 -16.20 1.36
CA LYS A 21 20.78 -16.39 0.86
C LYS A 21 21.17 -15.34 -0.18
N GLY A 22 22.41 -14.83 -0.08
CA GLY A 22 22.90 -13.75 -0.96
C GLY A 22 22.99 -14.10 -2.45
N TRP A 23 23.11 -15.39 -2.81
CA TRP A 23 23.05 -15.81 -4.23
C TRP A 23 21.62 -15.76 -4.78
N TYR A 24 20.61 -16.09 -3.96
CA TYR A 24 19.20 -16.02 -4.36
C TYR A 24 18.78 -14.56 -4.58
N LYS A 25 19.19 -13.65 -3.67
CA LYS A 25 18.99 -12.20 -3.85
C LYS A 25 19.61 -11.70 -5.15
N ARG A 26 20.84 -12.14 -5.49
CA ARG A 26 21.50 -11.78 -6.76
C ARG A 26 20.77 -12.33 -7.99
N MET A 27 20.33 -13.58 -7.91
CA MET A 27 19.53 -14.21 -8.96
C MET A 27 18.20 -13.44 -9.16
N GLN A 28 17.53 -13.07 -8.08
CA GLN A 28 16.30 -12.27 -8.12
C GLN A 28 16.56 -10.88 -8.72
N MET A 29 17.63 -10.18 -8.32
CA MET A 29 18.02 -8.90 -8.93
C MET A 29 18.32 -9.04 -10.42
N PHE A 30 19.02 -10.11 -10.82
CA PHE A 30 19.29 -10.41 -12.23
C PHE A 30 17.99 -10.62 -13.01
N PHE A 31 17.06 -11.42 -12.49
CA PHE A 31 15.76 -11.63 -13.13
C PHE A 31 14.88 -10.38 -13.16
N THR A 32 14.88 -9.57 -12.10
CA THR A 32 14.20 -8.27 -12.08
C THR A 32 14.81 -7.31 -13.11
N SER A 33 16.14 -7.31 -13.25
CA SER A 33 16.86 -6.52 -14.26
C SER A 33 16.52 -6.98 -15.69
N ILE A 34 16.51 -8.30 -15.95
CA ILE A 34 16.05 -8.86 -17.23
C ILE A 34 14.59 -8.47 -17.49
N HIS A 35 13.71 -8.62 -16.50
CA HIS A 35 12.30 -8.30 -16.66
C HIS A 35 12.08 -6.82 -16.96
N SER A 36 12.83 -5.94 -16.29
CA SER A 36 12.86 -4.48 -16.51
C SER A 36 13.41 -4.12 -17.88
N PHE A 37 14.53 -4.73 -18.30
CA PHE A 37 15.13 -4.54 -19.62
C PHE A 37 14.21 -4.98 -20.75
N LEU A 38 13.64 -6.20 -20.65
CA LEU A 38 12.65 -6.71 -21.59
C LEU A 38 11.35 -5.90 -21.57
N GLY A 39 11.03 -5.20 -20.47
CA GLY A 39 9.89 -4.28 -20.38
C GLY A 39 9.99 -3.08 -21.33
N LYS A 40 11.20 -2.71 -21.77
CA LYS A 40 11.45 -1.57 -22.65
C LYS A 40 11.14 -1.83 -24.14
N PHE A 41 10.96 -3.10 -24.54
CA PHE A 41 10.75 -3.51 -25.95
C PHE A 41 9.33 -4.07 -26.19
N GLY A 42 8.30 -3.38 -25.69
CA GLY A 42 6.91 -3.85 -25.57
C GLY A 42 6.30 -4.57 -26.79
N PRO A 43 6.43 -4.08 -28.04
CA PRO A 43 5.83 -4.73 -29.20
C PRO A 43 6.53 -6.03 -29.61
N LEU A 44 7.88 -6.03 -29.64
CA LEU A 44 8.69 -7.16 -30.08
C LEU A 44 8.67 -8.31 -29.06
N ARG A 45 8.65 -7.97 -27.75
CA ARG A 45 8.46 -8.94 -26.66
C ARG A 45 7.11 -9.65 -26.75
N SER A 46 6.07 -8.94 -27.17
CA SER A 46 4.74 -9.51 -27.30
C SER A 46 4.72 -10.54 -28.42
N LEU A 47 5.28 -10.23 -29.60
CA LEU A 47 5.33 -11.16 -30.74
C LEU A 47 6.17 -12.42 -30.46
N ILE A 48 7.39 -12.26 -29.96
CA ILE A 48 8.26 -13.40 -29.60
C ILE A 48 7.64 -14.21 -28.45
N GLY A 49 7.08 -13.52 -27.45
CA GLY A 49 6.38 -14.17 -26.35
C GLY A 49 5.14 -14.94 -26.80
N TYR A 50 4.35 -14.41 -27.74
CA TYR A 50 3.21 -15.09 -28.33
C TYR A 50 3.65 -16.29 -29.17
N TYR A 51 4.72 -16.15 -29.94
CA TYR A 51 5.29 -17.23 -30.74
C TYR A 51 5.76 -18.40 -29.85
N ILE A 52 6.62 -18.13 -28.87
CA ILE A 52 7.14 -19.18 -27.97
C ILE A 52 5.99 -19.78 -27.12
N SER A 53 4.98 -18.98 -26.76
CA SER A 53 3.77 -19.49 -26.09
C SER A 53 2.96 -20.43 -26.98
N LEU A 54 2.81 -20.10 -28.26
CA LEU A 54 2.13 -20.95 -29.25
C LEU A 54 2.86 -22.29 -29.41
N GLN A 55 4.20 -22.27 -29.46
CA GLN A 55 5.02 -23.49 -29.50
C GLN A 55 4.85 -24.35 -28.25
N ALA A 56 4.96 -23.76 -27.07
CA ALA A 56 4.79 -24.49 -25.82
C ALA A 56 3.39 -25.09 -25.68
N VAL A 57 2.38 -24.36 -26.15
CA VAL A 57 0.99 -24.82 -26.19
C VAL A 57 0.81 -25.99 -27.16
N HIS A 58 1.42 -25.94 -28.33
CA HIS A 58 1.43 -27.05 -29.29
C HIS A 58 2.04 -28.32 -28.67
N PHE A 59 3.20 -28.22 -28.02
CA PHE A 59 3.84 -29.36 -27.35
C PHE A 59 2.97 -29.95 -26.25
N VAL A 60 2.44 -29.10 -25.34
CA VAL A 60 1.58 -29.55 -24.25
C VAL A 60 0.29 -30.18 -24.79
N PHE A 61 -0.31 -29.60 -25.82
CA PHE A 61 -1.52 -30.15 -26.44
C PHE A 61 -1.25 -31.53 -27.06
N HIS A 62 -0.14 -31.70 -27.77
CA HIS A 62 0.25 -32.98 -28.36
C HIS A 62 0.54 -34.04 -27.27
N TRP A 63 1.20 -33.66 -26.17
CA TRP A 63 1.42 -34.57 -25.02
C TRP A 63 0.12 -35.03 -24.36
N ILE A 64 -0.86 -34.13 -24.24
CA ILE A 64 -2.16 -34.43 -23.60
C ILE A 64 -3.03 -35.29 -24.52
N MET A 65 -3.09 -34.98 -25.82
CA MET A 65 -3.96 -35.68 -26.76
C MET A 65 -3.41 -37.04 -27.19
N GLY A 66 -2.09 -37.23 -27.18
CA GLY A 66 -1.47 -38.47 -27.66
C GLY A 66 -1.97 -38.86 -29.05
N LYS A 67 -2.10 -40.17 -29.32
CA LYS A 67 -2.69 -40.72 -30.56
C LYS A 67 -4.22 -40.89 -30.51
N THR A 68 -4.90 -40.25 -29.55
CA THR A 68 -6.35 -40.47 -29.39
C THR A 68 -7.15 -39.62 -30.39
N PRO A 69 -8.24 -40.15 -30.99
CA PRO A 69 -9.06 -39.39 -31.91
C PRO A 69 -9.75 -38.22 -31.18
N ALA A 70 -9.42 -36.99 -31.57
CA ALA A 70 -10.00 -35.79 -31.00
C ALA A 70 -11.46 -35.61 -31.47
N THR A 71 -12.38 -35.29 -30.55
CA THR A 71 -13.77 -34.92 -30.88
C THR A 71 -14.08 -33.48 -30.45
N GLY A 72 -15.06 -32.85 -31.11
CA GLY A 72 -15.53 -31.50 -30.76
C GLY A 72 -14.47 -30.40 -30.94
N ILE A 73 -14.27 -29.56 -29.92
CA ILE A 73 -13.34 -28.41 -29.97
C ILE A 73 -11.88 -28.87 -30.14
N ALA A 74 -11.50 -30.02 -29.59
CA ALA A 74 -10.16 -30.57 -29.74
C ALA A 74 -9.82 -30.91 -31.20
N ALA A 75 -10.81 -31.38 -31.99
CA ALA A 75 -10.64 -31.62 -33.42
C ALA A 75 -10.40 -30.32 -34.21
N LYS A 76 -11.09 -29.23 -33.84
CA LYS A 76 -10.86 -27.90 -34.43
C LYS A 76 -9.49 -27.33 -34.06
N ILE A 77 -9.01 -27.56 -32.83
CA ILE A 77 -7.67 -27.16 -32.41
C ILE A 77 -6.59 -27.96 -33.16
N ASN A 78 -6.77 -29.26 -33.34
CA ASN A 78 -5.90 -30.09 -34.19
C ASN A 78 -5.83 -29.54 -35.62
N GLN A 79 -6.96 -29.24 -36.24
CA GLN A 79 -6.99 -28.64 -37.59
C GLN A 79 -6.21 -27.33 -37.68
N VAL A 80 -6.22 -26.51 -36.62
CA VAL A 80 -5.43 -25.27 -36.56
C VAL A 80 -3.94 -25.56 -36.41
N PHE A 81 -3.53 -26.52 -35.57
CA PHE A 81 -2.12 -26.88 -35.44
C PHE A 81 -1.58 -27.57 -36.70
N ASP A 82 -2.35 -28.48 -37.32
CA ASP A 82 -2.00 -29.10 -38.60
C ASP A 82 -1.82 -28.05 -39.70
N TRP A 83 -2.67 -27.01 -39.71
CA TRP A 83 -2.53 -25.87 -40.61
C TRP A 83 -1.26 -25.06 -40.28
N LEU A 84 -0.97 -24.78 -39.01
CA LEU A 84 0.23 -24.03 -38.61
C LEU A 84 1.53 -24.80 -38.90
N ASP A 85 1.54 -26.12 -38.73
CA ASP A 85 2.63 -27.02 -39.10
C ASP A 85 2.83 -27.03 -40.62
N LYS A 86 1.74 -27.11 -41.40
CA LYS A 86 1.78 -27.07 -42.87
C LYS A 86 2.42 -25.79 -43.41
N TYR A 87 2.22 -24.65 -42.74
CA TYR A 87 2.83 -23.37 -43.13
C TYR A 87 4.17 -23.10 -42.42
N HIS A 88 4.77 -24.10 -41.76
CA HIS A 88 6.04 -24.01 -41.05
C HIS A 88 6.11 -22.87 -40.01
N VAL A 89 4.95 -22.47 -39.48
CA VAL A 89 4.87 -21.47 -38.41
C VAL A 89 5.37 -22.09 -37.11
N LEU A 90 5.13 -23.38 -36.90
CA LEU A 90 5.60 -24.12 -35.75
C LEU A 90 7.01 -24.69 -35.97
N TRP A 91 7.82 -24.71 -34.90
CA TRP A 91 9.20 -25.18 -34.98
C TRP A 91 9.24 -26.64 -34.57
N ASN A 92 9.71 -27.49 -35.47
CA ASN A 92 9.90 -28.90 -35.20
C ASN A 92 11.10 -29.10 -34.27
N VAL A 93 10.83 -29.28 -32.98
CA VAL A 93 11.83 -29.58 -31.94
C VAL A 93 11.77 -31.08 -31.64
N PRO A 94 12.67 -31.93 -32.16
CA PRO A 94 12.53 -33.38 -32.04
C PRO A 94 12.84 -33.92 -30.63
N SER A 95 13.56 -33.17 -29.80
CA SER A 95 13.93 -33.61 -28.45
C SER A 95 12.88 -33.22 -27.42
N ILE A 96 12.28 -34.23 -26.78
CA ILE A 96 11.28 -34.04 -25.73
C ILE A 96 11.82 -33.23 -24.54
N TRP A 97 13.12 -33.34 -24.23
CA TRP A 97 13.76 -32.55 -23.18
C TRP A 97 13.76 -31.05 -23.47
N PHE A 98 14.02 -30.66 -24.72
CA PHE A 98 13.96 -29.27 -25.14
C PHE A 98 12.52 -28.76 -25.22
N GLN A 99 11.57 -29.58 -25.66
CA GLN A 99 10.15 -29.22 -25.62
C GLN A 99 9.68 -28.98 -24.17
N VAL A 100 10.07 -29.85 -23.22
CA VAL A 100 9.79 -29.70 -21.77
C VAL A 100 10.45 -28.44 -21.22
N LEU A 101 11.70 -28.17 -21.56
CA LEU A 101 12.41 -26.96 -21.14
C LEU A 101 11.70 -25.68 -21.65
N ILE A 102 11.27 -25.66 -22.91
CA ILE A 102 10.53 -24.54 -23.52
C ILE A 102 9.17 -24.38 -22.84
N ALA A 103 8.41 -25.45 -22.65
CA ALA A 103 7.12 -25.42 -21.96
C ALA A 103 7.26 -24.95 -20.51
N LEU A 104 8.28 -25.41 -19.79
CA LEU A 104 8.58 -25.01 -18.41
C LEU A 104 9.05 -23.55 -18.34
N ALA A 105 9.85 -23.09 -19.29
CA ALA A 105 10.26 -21.69 -19.40
C ALA A 105 9.06 -20.77 -19.67
N VAL A 106 8.15 -21.14 -20.59
CA VAL A 106 6.90 -20.41 -20.83
C VAL A 106 6.02 -20.41 -19.57
N PHE A 107 5.89 -21.55 -18.91
CA PHE A 107 5.09 -21.70 -17.70
C PHE A 107 5.60 -20.84 -16.54
N LEU A 108 6.92 -20.80 -16.31
CA LEU A 108 7.52 -20.04 -15.21
C LEU A 108 7.61 -18.54 -15.51
N PHE A 109 7.93 -18.15 -16.74
CA PHE A 109 8.34 -16.79 -17.07
C PHE A 109 7.38 -16.00 -17.97
N ILE A 110 6.43 -16.65 -18.67
CA ILE A 110 5.49 -15.99 -19.60
C ILE A 110 4.04 -16.15 -19.14
N ARG A 111 3.50 -15.09 -18.54
CA ARG A 111 2.14 -15.10 -17.94
C ARG A 111 1.02 -15.45 -18.93
N SER A 112 1.07 -14.96 -20.18
CA SER A 112 0.06 -15.23 -21.21
C SER A 112 0.08 -16.69 -21.65
N GLY A 113 1.26 -17.23 -21.96
CA GLY A 113 1.45 -18.65 -22.29
C GLY A 113 1.08 -19.57 -21.13
N ARG A 114 1.49 -19.24 -19.90
CA ARG A 114 1.05 -19.97 -18.68
C ARG A 114 -0.48 -20.04 -18.59
N ASN A 115 -1.17 -18.93 -18.78
CA ASN A 115 -2.63 -18.90 -18.72
C ASN A 115 -3.29 -19.75 -19.82
N LEU A 116 -2.71 -19.77 -21.03
CA LEU A 116 -3.21 -20.57 -22.16
C LEU A 116 -2.95 -22.07 -21.97
N ILE A 117 -1.75 -22.45 -21.51
CA ILE A 117 -1.41 -23.82 -21.11
C ILE A 117 -2.35 -24.30 -19.99
N ILE A 118 -2.56 -23.47 -18.97
CA ILE A 118 -3.53 -23.74 -17.89
C ILE A 118 -4.94 -23.82 -18.44
N PHE A 119 -5.35 -23.00 -19.41
CA PHE A 119 -6.67 -23.05 -20.03
C PHE A 119 -6.89 -24.37 -20.80
N ILE A 120 -5.91 -24.83 -21.56
CA ILE A 120 -5.98 -26.11 -22.30
C ILE A 120 -6.01 -27.28 -21.33
N ALA A 121 -5.11 -27.31 -20.34
CA ALA A 121 -5.11 -28.31 -19.28
C ALA A 121 -6.41 -28.28 -18.45
N LYS A 122 -6.96 -27.09 -18.19
CA LYS A 122 -8.23 -26.92 -17.48
C LYS A 122 -9.43 -27.29 -18.31
N ASN A 123 -9.46 -27.08 -19.62
CA ASN A 123 -10.58 -27.46 -20.48
C ASN A 123 -10.65 -28.98 -20.67
N PHE A 124 -9.50 -29.66 -20.64
CA PHE A 124 -9.44 -31.13 -20.60
C PHE A 124 -10.04 -31.70 -19.29
N TRP A 125 -9.85 -31.00 -18.17
CA TRP A 125 -10.56 -31.27 -16.89
C TRP A 125 -11.84 -30.43 -16.68
N GLY A 126 -12.29 -29.74 -17.73
CA GLY A 126 -13.08 -28.50 -17.61
C GLY A 126 -14.57 -28.65 -17.77
N MET A 127 -15.06 -29.86 -18.00
CA MET A 127 -16.50 -30.12 -17.94
C MET A 127 -17.03 -30.11 -16.49
N MET A 128 -16.17 -30.03 -15.47
CA MET A 128 -16.54 -30.03 -14.05
C MET A 128 -16.31 -28.72 -13.27
N LYS A 129 -15.74 -27.63 -13.84
CA LYS A 129 -15.42 -26.39 -13.07
C LYS A 129 -15.63 -25.07 -13.83
N LYS A 130 -16.82 -24.86 -14.42
CA LYS A 130 -17.26 -23.53 -14.92
C LYS A 130 -17.53 -22.55 -13.76
N LEU A 131 -16.47 -22.08 -13.09
CA LEU A 131 -16.58 -21.01 -12.09
C LEU A 131 -15.39 -20.04 -12.22
N PRO A 132 -15.63 -18.70 -12.25
CA PRO A 132 -14.56 -17.72 -12.15
C PRO A 132 -13.77 -17.93 -10.84
N GLY A 133 -12.45 -17.70 -10.87
CA GLY A 133 -11.58 -17.90 -9.71
C GLY A 133 -12.04 -17.11 -8.47
N LYS A 134 -11.63 -17.55 -7.28
CA LYS A 134 -12.04 -16.98 -5.98
C LYS A 134 -11.92 -15.45 -5.94
N GLN A 135 -10.77 -14.91 -6.37
CA GLN A 135 -10.50 -13.46 -6.40
C GLN A 135 -11.40 -12.67 -7.37
N THR A 136 -11.70 -13.21 -8.56
CA THR A 136 -12.56 -12.53 -9.55
C THR A 136 -14.00 -12.49 -9.07
N LYS A 137 -14.50 -13.57 -8.46
CA LYS A 137 -15.83 -13.61 -7.84
C LYS A 137 -15.97 -12.63 -6.69
N GLU A 138 -14.97 -12.55 -5.83
CA GLU A 138 -14.97 -11.66 -4.67
C GLU A 138 -14.96 -10.19 -5.09
N THR A 139 -14.11 -9.85 -6.08
CA THR A 139 -14.07 -8.52 -6.69
C THR A 139 -15.43 -8.15 -7.32
N LEU A 140 -16.02 -9.04 -8.12
CA LEU A 140 -17.32 -8.81 -8.75
C LEU A 140 -18.43 -8.62 -7.71
N ARG A 141 -18.45 -9.45 -6.67
CA ARG A 141 -19.42 -9.35 -5.56
C ARG A 141 -19.30 -7.98 -4.90
N ARG A 142 -18.09 -7.52 -4.57
CA ARG A 142 -17.85 -6.18 -3.98
C ARG A 142 -18.35 -5.04 -4.86
N TYR A 143 -18.02 -5.05 -6.15
CA TYR A 143 -18.49 -4.01 -7.08
C TYR A 143 -20.01 -4.00 -7.24
N LEU A 144 -20.66 -5.17 -7.30
CA LEU A 144 -22.12 -5.27 -7.34
C LEU A 144 -22.76 -4.69 -6.08
N TYR A 145 -22.18 -4.92 -4.90
CA TYR A 145 -22.70 -4.35 -3.67
C TYR A 145 -22.43 -2.86 -3.53
N ILE A 146 -21.20 -2.39 -3.81
CA ILE A 146 -20.90 -0.95 -3.87
C ILE A 146 -21.90 -0.30 -4.81
N GLY A 147 -22.07 -0.84 -6.02
CA GLY A 147 -22.99 -0.28 -6.99
C GLY A 147 -24.45 -0.30 -6.57
N ARG A 148 -24.89 -1.32 -5.82
CA ARG A 148 -26.24 -1.40 -5.26
C ARG A 148 -26.51 -0.31 -4.20
N TYR A 149 -25.47 0.15 -3.49
CA TYR A 149 -25.61 1.13 -2.41
C TYR A 149 -25.09 2.53 -2.74
N THR A 150 -24.27 2.74 -3.78
CA THR A 150 -23.62 4.03 -4.06
C THR A 150 -24.05 4.70 -5.37
N PHE A 151 -24.47 3.97 -6.42
CA PHE A 151 -24.73 4.59 -7.74
C PHE A 151 -25.98 5.47 -7.81
N ARG A 152 -26.78 5.56 -6.73
CA ARG A 152 -28.03 6.36 -6.69
C ARG A 152 -28.18 7.27 -5.48
N ILE A 153 -27.15 7.39 -4.62
CA ILE A 153 -27.26 8.12 -3.35
C ILE A 153 -26.33 9.33 -3.37
N SER A 154 -26.89 10.53 -3.17
CA SER A 154 -26.11 11.77 -3.06
C SER A 154 -25.29 11.81 -1.77
N GLN A 155 -24.19 12.57 -1.73
CA GLN A 155 -23.36 12.73 -0.52
C GLN A 155 -24.19 13.16 0.71
N ARG A 156 -25.16 14.05 0.52
CA ARG A 156 -26.11 14.49 1.56
C ARG A 156 -26.91 13.31 2.13
N THR A 157 -27.44 12.47 1.26
CA THR A 157 -28.25 11.31 1.66
C THR A 157 -27.37 10.27 2.36
N ASN A 158 -26.15 10.07 1.88
CA ASN A 158 -25.13 9.24 2.52
C ASN A 158 -24.83 9.70 3.95
N PHE A 159 -24.59 10.99 4.15
CA PHE A 159 -24.37 11.57 5.47
C PHE A 159 -25.60 11.45 6.38
N SER A 160 -26.80 11.73 5.86
CA SER A 160 -28.04 11.58 6.63
C SER A 160 -28.25 10.15 7.11
N ASN A 161 -27.96 9.16 6.25
CA ASN A 161 -28.00 7.74 6.61
C ASN A 161 -26.96 7.38 7.67
N LEU A 162 -25.74 7.93 7.59
CA LEU A 162 -24.70 7.73 8.61
C LEU A 162 -25.16 8.25 9.97
N GLN A 163 -25.65 9.48 10.00
CA GLN A 163 -26.10 10.16 11.22
C GLN A 163 -27.25 9.40 11.88
N ALA A 164 -28.23 8.91 11.11
CA ALA A 164 -29.37 8.15 11.63
C ALA A 164 -29.00 6.77 12.23
N GLN A 165 -27.75 6.32 12.06
CA GLN A 165 -27.26 5.04 12.59
C GLN A 165 -26.42 5.20 13.87
N HIS A 166 -26.18 6.43 14.33
CA HIS A 166 -25.32 6.74 15.47
C HIS A 166 -26.09 7.54 16.52
N PRO A 167 -25.59 7.62 17.77
CA PRO A 167 -26.20 8.42 18.82
C PRO A 167 -26.40 9.88 18.41
N GLU A 168 -27.47 10.49 18.90
CA GLU A 168 -27.74 11.90 18.66
C GLU A 168 -26.59 12.79 19.15
N GLY A 169 -26.28 13.85 18.40
CA GLY A 169 -25.16 14.76 18.71
C GLY A 169 -23.79 14.27 18.24
N SER A 170 -23.67 13.07 17.67
CA SER A 170 -22.41 12.57 17.10
C SER A 170 -21.86 13.47 16.00
N SER A 171 -20.53 13.63 15.98
CA SER A 171 -19.79 14.32 14.92
C SER A 171 -18.99 13.33 14.08
N PHE A 172 -18.84 13.60 12.79
CA PHE A 172 -18.24 12.70 11.82
C PHE A 172 -17.14 13.38 11.02
N VAL A 173 -15.96 12.77 11.01
CA VAL A 173 -14.90 13.09 10.07
C VAL A 173 -15.27 12.53 8.70
N LEU A 174 -15.41 13.41 7.69
CA LEU A 174 -15.80 13.02 6.34
C LEU A 174 -14.57 12.94 5.46
N LEU A 175 -14.25 11.74 4.99
CA LEU A 175 -13.04 11.46 4.22
C LEU A 175 -13.38 11.29 2.73
N PRO A 176 -13.15 12.30 1.87
CA PRO A 176 -13.29 12.10 0.43
C PRO A 176 -12.21 11.19 -0.12
N MET A 177 -12.44 10.72 -1.34
CA MET A 177 -11.51 9.89 -2.10
C MET A 177 -11.37 10.43 -3.52
N ASP A 178 -10.19 10.92 -3.87
CA ASP A 178 -9.89 11.32 -5.25
C ASP A 178 -9.44 10.12 -6.08
N MET A 179 -10.36 9.61 -6.89
CA MET A 179 -10.12 8.42 -7.71
C MET A 179 -9.63 8.74 -9.12
N GLU A 180 -9.49 10.01 -9.51
CA GLU A 180 -9.16 10.41 -10.89
C GLU A 180 -7.78 9.88 -11.34
N TYR A 181 -6.86 9.67 -10.41
CA TYR A 181 -5.52 9.16 -10.68
C TYR A 181 -5.32 7.67 -10.35
N MET A 182 -6.41 6.93 -10.06
CA MET A 182 -6.34 5.49 -9.80
C MET A 182 -5.90 4.70 -11.03
N GLY A 183 -5.96 5.26 -12.24
CA GLY A 183 -5.68 4.51 -13.49
C GLY A 183 -6.80 3.55 -13.89
N ALA A 184 -8.02 3.79 -13.39
CA ALA A 184 -9.22 2.99 -13.64
C ALA A 184 -10.18 3.64 -14.67
N GLY A 185 -9.75 4.70 -15.35
CA GLY A 185 -10.60 5.58 -16.16
C GLY A 185 -11.02 6.83 -15.39
N ASN A 186 -11.91 7.63 -15.98
CA ASN A 186 -12.40 8.85 -15.36
C ASN A 186 -13.44 8.55 -14.27
N ALA A 187 -13.37 9.25 -13.14
CA ALA A 187 -14.41 9.22 -12.13
C ALA A 187 -15.70 9.85 -12.65
N GLY A 188 -16.87 9.31 -12.24
CA GLY A 188 -18.18 9.80 -12.69
C GLY A 188 -18.41 11.28 -12.36
N GLU A 189 -17.95 11.73 -11.19
CA GLU A 189 -18.01 13.13 -10.74
C GLU A 189 -16.60 13.70 -10.58
N ARG A 190 -16.38 14.98 -10.93
CA ARG A 190 -15.07 15.63 -10.69
C ARG A 190 -14.84 15.76 -9.20
N TYR A 191 -13.60 15.56 -8.78
CA TYR A 191 -13.24 15.75 -7.38
C TYR A 191 -13.51 17.20 -6.88
N ARG A 192 -13.29 18.21 -7.73
CA ARG A 192 -13.64 19.61 -7.42
C ARG A 192 -15.13 19.84 -7.14
N ASP A 193 -16.01 19.15 -7.87
CA ASP A 193 -17.46 19.25 -7.66
C ASP A 193 -17.86 18.53 -6.35
N GLN A 194 -17.19 17.41 -6.03
CA GLN A 194 -17.39 16.69 -4.77
C GLN A 194 -17.04 17.54 -3.53
N LEU A 195 -16.01 18.39 -3.62
CA LEU A 195 -15.63 19.30 -2.54
C LEU A 195 -16.75 20.31 -2.20
N THR A 196 -17.49 20.80 -3.19
CA THR A 196 -18.66 21.65 -2.98
C THR A 196 -19.77 20.90 -2.23
N GLY A 197 -19.99 19.61 -2.55
CA GLY A 197 -20.92 18.76 -1.82
C GLY A 197 -20.54 18.57 -0.35
N LEU A 198 -19.25 18.37 -0.07
CA LEU A 198 -18.74 18.28 1.30
C LEU A 198 -18.89 19.59 2.08
N ASP A 199 -18.64 20.72 1.44
CA ASP A 199 -18.80 22.03 2.06
C ASP A 199 -20.27 22.32 2.40
N GLN A 200 -21.21 21.92 1.53
CA GLN A 200 -22.63 22.00 1.83
C GLN A 200 -23.02 21.15 3.05
N ILE A 201 -22.43 19.96 3.24
CA ILE A 201 -22.67 19.14 4.43
C ILE A 201 -22.15 19.86 5.68
N ARG A 202 -20.94 20.43 5.62
CA ARG A 202 -20.36 21.22 6.72
C ARG A 202 -21.24 22.40 7.13
N VAL A 203 -21.69 23.20 6.15
CA VAL A 203 -22.54 24.39 6.38
C VAL A 203 -23.89 23.99 6.99
N ASN A 204 -24.51 22.91 6.50
CA ASN A 204 -25.81 22.45 6.98
C ASN A 204 -25.73 21.72 8.34
N HIS A 205 -24.54 21.32 8.77
CA HIS A 205 -24.31 20.53 9.99
C HIS A 205 -23.09 21.05 10.79
N PRO A 206 -23.13 22.30 11.28
CA PRO A 206 -21.99 22.92 11.96
C PRO A 206 -21.57 22.11 13.19
N GLY A 207 -20.26 21.87 13.31
CA GLY A 207 -19.68 21.06 14.40
C GLY A 207 -19.92 19.55 14.29
N ARG A 208 -20.74 19.08 13.33
CA ARG A 208 -21.08 17.66 13.15
C ARG A 208 -20.53 17.06 11.86
N GLY A 209 -20.52 17.80 10.75
CA GLY A 209 -19.84 17.40 9.52
C GLY A 209 -18.44 18.00 9.45
N LEU A 210 -17.42 17.18 9.66
CA LEU A 210 -16.02 17.62 9.75
C LEU A 210 -15.25 17.14 8.50
N PRO A 211 -15.38 17.81 7.34
CA PRO A 211 -14.81 17.33 6.10
C PRO A 211 -13.29 17.50 6.06
N PHE A 212 -12.62 16.52 5.45
CA PHE A 212 -11.22 16.59 5.10
C PHE A 212 -11.09 16.90 3.60
N ILE A 213 -9.95 17.47 3.20
CA ILE A 213 -9.58 17.63 1.78
C ILE A 213 -8.59 16.53 1.38
N PHE A 214 -8.78 15.91 0.23
CA PHE A 214 -7.88 14.90 -0.31
C PHE A 214 -6.61 15.53 -0.93
N ALA A 215 -5.43 14.95 -0.70
CA ALA A 215 -4.20 15.36 -1.37
C ALA A 215 -3.62 14.21 -2.22
N ASP A 216 -3.65 14.40 -3.54
CA ASP A 216 -2.92 13.56 -4.50
C ASP A 216 -1.74 14.38 -5.07
N PRO A 217 -0.49 13.89 -5.00
CA PRO A 217 0.67 14.63 -5.50
C PRO A 217 0.56 14.95 -6.99
N ARG A 218 -0.14 14.12 -7.79
CA ARG A 218 -0.30 14.34 -9.23
C ARG A 218 -1.18 15.55 -9.52
N ARG A 219 -2.20 15.81 -8.69
CA ARG A 219 -3.05 17.01 -8.81
C ARG A 219 -2.27 18.28 -8.51
N ILE A 220 -1.37 18.22 -7.52
CA ILE A 220 -0.44 19.32 -7.20
C ILE A 220 0.55 19.54 -8.34
N GLN A 221 1.15 18.45 -8.85
CA GLN A 221 2.12 18.48 -9.93
C GLN A 221 1.55 19.06 -11.25
N GLU A 222 0.35 18.67 -11.64
CA GLU A 222 -0.26 19.10 -12.90
C GLU A 222 -0.59 20.60 -12.92
N GLY A 223 -0.83 21.21 -11.75
CA GLY A 223 -1.14 22.63 -11.63
C GLY A 223 -2.33 23.03 -12.50
N MET A 224 -2.18 24.03 -13.37
CA MET A 224 -3.24 24.46 -14.30
C MET A 224 -3.51 23.48 -15.46
N LYS A 225 -2.70 22.43 -15.61
CA LYS A 225 -2.91 21.34 -16.58
C LYS A 225 -3.71 20.18 -15.97
N GLU A 226 -4.23 20.35 -14.76
CA GLU A 226 -5.08 19.38 -14.07
C GLU A 226 -6.24 18.93 -14.96
N LYS A 227 -6.49 17.62 -14.95
CA LYS A 227 -7.60 17.03 -15.71
C LYS A 227 -8.93 17.64 -15.31
N ARG A 228 -9.73 18.02 -16.31
CA ARG A 228 -11.12 18.51 -16.15
C ARG A 228 -11.22 19.80 -15.33
N ILE A 229 -10.15 20.59 -15.20
CA ILE A 229 -10.22 21.97 -14.68
C ILE A 229 -11.10 22.83 -15.60
N LYS A 230 -11.96 23.68 -15.03
CA LYS A 230 -12.82 24.63 -15.75
C LYS A 230 -12.17 26.02 -15.79
N PRO A 231 -12.49 26.85 -16.81
CA PRO A 231 -12.08 28.25 -16.81
C PRO A 231 -12.47 28.98 -15.52
N GLY A 232 -11.53 29.72 -14.94
CA GLY A 232 -11.71 30.45 -13.67
C GLY A 232 -11.47 29.64 -12.40
N GLU A 233 -11.23 28.32 -12.48
CA GLU A 233 -10.89 27.53 -11.31
C GLU A 233 -9.42 27.73 -10.87
N LYS A 234 -9.20 27.79 -9.56
CA LYS A 234 -7.88 27.99 -8.95
C LYS A 234 -6.99 26.76 -9.13
N ILE A 235 -5.66 26.97 -9.16
CA ILE A 235 -4.69 25.88 -9.04
C ILE A 235 -4.91 25.08 -7.74
N TYR A 236 -4.61 23.80 -7.75
CA TYR A 236 -4.89 22.94 -6.60
C TYR A 236 -4.09 23.33 -5.35
N PHE A 237 -2.78 23.53 -5.51
CA PHE A 237 -1.87 23.93 -4.43
C PHE A 237 -0.85 24.93 -4.96
N SER A 238 -0.66 26.01 -4.22
CA SER A 238 0.37 27.02 -4.46
C SER A 238 0.86 27.52 -3.10
N TYR A 239 2.14 27.82 -3.00
CA TYR A 239 2.72 28.26 -1.75
C TYR A 239 3.90 29.21 -1.94
N LEU A 240 4.06 30.08 -0.94
CA LEU A 240 5.24 30.88 -0.68
C LEU A 240 6.01 30.25 0.50
N ALA A 241 7.33 30.35 0.45
CA ALA A 241 8.20 29.99 1.55
C ALA A 241 8.84 31.27 2.09
N SER A 242 8.90 31.41 3.41
CA SER A 242 9.65 32.48 4.07
C SER A 242 10.13 32.01 5.43
N ALA A 243 11.45 32.03 5.66
CA ALA A 243 12.06 31.73 6.96
C ALA A 243 11.52 30.42 7.61
N GLY A 244 11.52 29.32 6.85
CA GLY A 244 11.05 28.01 7.34
C GLY A 244 9.54 27.85 7.45
N LYS A 245 8.74 28.87 7.07
CA LYS A 245 7.28 28.82 7.09
C LYS A 245 6.72 28.71 5.67
N VAL A 246 5.60 28.01 5.56
CA VAL A 246 4.83 27.90 4.33
C VAL A 246 3.55 28.72 4.46
N THR A 247 3.28 29.57 3.48
CA THR A 247 2.01 30.31 3.36
C THR A 247 1.32 29.88 2.08
N LEU A 248 0.04 29.52 2.16
CA LEU A 248 -0.72 29.13 0.98
C LEU A 248 -1.03 30.35 0.11
N GLY A 249 -0.79 30.22 -1.20
CA GLY A 249 -1.22 31.20 -2.20
C GLY A 249 -2.72 31.06 -2.50
N ASP A 250 -3.23 31.83 -3.47
CA ASP A 250 -4.60 31.67 -3.93
C ASP A 250 -4.78 30.33 -4.67
N CYS A 251 -5.23 29.31 -3.94
CA CYS A 251 -5.35 27.94 -4.40
C CYS A 251 -6.50 27.20 -3.70
N VAL A 252 -6.86 26.03 -4.21
CA VAL A 252 -7.92 25.18 -3.63
C VAL A 252 -7.59 24.80 -2.20
N MET A 253 -6.35 24.40 -1.90
CA MET A 253 -5.97 24.05 -0.53
C MET A 253 -6.21 25.20 0.45
N LYS A 254 -5.93 26.46 0.06
CA LYS A 254 -6.19 27.63 0.90
C LYS A 254 -7.68 27.81 1.14
N GLU A 255 -8.49 27.78 0.07
CA GLU A 255 -9.93 27.95 0.16
C GLU A 255 -10.56 26.95 1.14
N PHE A 256 -10.16 25.69 1.07
CA PHE A 256 -10.77 24.65 1.89
C PHE A 256 -10.20 24.57 3.30
N LEU A 257 -8.88 24.73 3.49
CA LEU A 257 -8.25 24.63 4.82
C LEU A 257 -8.39 25.89 5.67
N GLU A 258 -8.33 27.08 5.05
CA GLU A 258 -8.40 28.38 5.73
C GLU A 258 -9.79 29.00 5.63
N ASP A 259 -10.33 29.18 4.43
CA ASP A 259 -11.57 29.96 4.29
C ASP A 259 -12.80 29.14 4.74
N LYS A 260 -12.84 27.84 4.39
CA LYS A 260 -13.93 26.91 4.76
C LYS A 260 -13.64 26.07 6.01
N GLN A 261 -12.42 26.13 6.54
CA GLN A 261 -12.02 25.43 7.78
C GLN A 261 -12.27 23.90 7.75
N PHE A 262 -11.97 23.24 6.63
CA PHE A 262 -12.00 21.77 6.54
C PHE A 262 -11.03 21.16 7.54
N SER A 263 -11.47 20.18 8.33
CA SER A 263 -10.80 19.76 9.57
C SER A 263 -9.45 19.06 9.39
N GLY A 264 -9.11 18.60 8.19
CA GLY A 264 -7.84 17.90 7.95
C GLY A 264 -7.58 17.54 6.48
N ILE A 265 -6.52 16.77 6.26
CA ILE A 265 -6.09 16.30 4.93
C ILE A 265 -6.19 14.77 4.87
N LYS A 266 -6.73 14.21 3.78
CA LYS A 266 -6.75 12.77 3.52
C LYS A 266 -5.75 12.43 2.41
N ILE A 267 -5.03 11.33 2.55
CA ILE A 267 -4.23 10.72 1.47
C ILE A 267 -4.53 9.23 1.32
N TYR A 268 -4.19 8.70 0.16
CA TYR A 268 -4.35 7.28 -0.15
C TYR A 268 -3.16 6.75 -0.98
N PRO A 269 -2.02 6.45 -0.33
CA PRO A 269 -0.80 6.03 -1.02
C PRO A 269 -0.96 4.81 -1.95
N ALA A 270 -1.87 3.88 -1.63
CA ALA A 270 -2.18 2.74 -2.47
C ALA A 270 -2.71 3.11 -3.88
N LEU A 271 -3.04 4.39 -4.14
CA LEU A 271 -3.29 4.92 -5.50
C LEU A 271 -2.01 5.17 -6.32
N GLY A 272 -0.84 4.75 -5.84
CA GLY A 272 0.40 4.68 -6.62
C GLY A 272 1.37 5.82 -6.34
N TYR A 273 1.48 6.28 -5.09
CA TYR A 273 2.44 7.30 -4.67
C TYR A 273 2.85 7.08 -3.21
N TYR A 274 4.06 7.52 -2.84
CA TYR A 274 4.52 7.45 -1.45
C TYR A 274 4.01 8.65 -0.64
N PRO A 275 3.78 8.51 0.68
CA PRO A 275 3.37 9.64 1.53
C PRO A 275 4.41 10.77 1.59
N PHE A 276 5.67 10.47 1.25
CA PHE A 276 6.78 11.41 1.13
C PHE A 276 7.02 11.88 -0.30
N ASP A 277 6.02 11.82 -1.19
CA ASP A 277 6.17 12.33 -2.55
C ASP A 277 6.60 13.81 -2.54
N PRO A 278 7.57 14.23 -3.39
CA PRO A 278 8.09 15.59 -3.43
C PRO A 278 7.04 16.70 -3.43
N TYR A 279 5.93 16.50 -4.14
CA TYR A 279 4.88 17.52 -4.28
C TYR A 279 4.01 17.67 -3.02
N LEU A 280 4.17 16.80 -2.02
CA LEU A 280 3.46 16.88 -0.75
C LEU A 280 4.28 17.57 0.36
N LEU A 281 5.60 17.69 0.22
CA LEU A 281 6.47 18.10 1.34
C LEU A 281 6.16 19.51 1.87
N ALA A 282 5.94 20.48 0.99
CA ALA A 282 5.57 21.84 1.41
C ALA A 282 4.18 21.87 2.08
N LEU A 283 3.23 21.05 1.60
CA LEU A 283 1.92 20.91 2.23
C LEU A 283 2.04 20.24 3.62
N TRP A 284 2.95 19.29 3.79
CA TRP A 284 3.25 18.68 5.09
C TRP A 284 3.86 19.66 6.06
N LYS A 285 4.77 20.53 5.60
CA LYS A 285 5.29 21.59 6.45
C LYS A 285 4.19 22.54 6.88
N TYR A 286 3.35 23.00 5.96
CA TYR A 286 2.18 23.83 6.28
C TYR A 286 1.25 23.14 7.29
N ALA A 287 0.94 21.85 7.08
CA ALA A 287 0.07 21.10 7.97
C ALA A 287 0.67 20.91 9.36
N ALA A 288 1.98 20.63 9.45
CA ALA A 288 2.70 20.51 10.72
C ALA A 288 2.64 21.83 11.51
N ASP A 289 2.99 22.95 10.88
CA ASP A 289 3.03 24.28 11.50
C ASP A 289 1.65 24.81 11.93
N LYS A 290 0.57 24.25 11.39
CA LYS A 290 -0.82 24.62 11.70
C LYS A 290 -1.54 23.57 12.55
N GLY A 291 -0.86 22.49 12.93
CA GLY A 291 -1.46 21.36 13.63
C GLY A 291 -2.62 20.71 12.85
N ILE A 292 -2.60 20.75 11.51
CA ILE A 292 -3.65 20.16 10.66
C ILE A 292 -3.41 18.64 10.56
N PRO A 293 -4.40 17.81 10.96
CA PRO A 293 -4.25 16.37 10.95
C PRO A 293 -4.29 15.77 9.53
N ILE A 294 -3.46 14.75 9.32
CA ILE A 294 -3.43 13.94 8.09
C ILE A 294 -3.99 12.56 8.39
N MET A 295 -5.05 12.19 7.70
CA MET A 295 -5.56 10.82 7.64
C MET A 295 -4.92 10.10 6.45
N THR A 296 -4.36 8.90 6.66
CA THR A 296 -3.84 8.07 5.56
C THR A 296 -4.51 6.71 5.55
N HIS A 297 -4.68 6.10 4.39
CA HIS A 297 -5.01 4.68 4.30
C HIS A 297 -3.75 3.83 4.50
N CYS A 298 -3.82 2.77 5.32
CA CYS A 298 -2.69 1.88 5.64
C CYS A 298 -3.15 0.42 5.85
N VAL A 299 -3.64 -0.22 4.79
CA VAL A 299 -3.99 -1.65 4.76
C VAL A 299 -3.80 -2.22 3.36
N ARG A 300 -3.65 -3.54 3.25
CA ARG A 300 -3.75 -4.28 1.99
C ARG A 300 -5.22 -4.37 1.55
N GLY A 301 -5.73 -3.26 1.01
CA GLY A 301 -7.14 -3.08 0.66
C GLY A 301 -7.51 -3.43 -0.78
N PRO A 302 -8.81 -3.50 -1.11
CA PRO A 302 -9.32 -3.82 -2.45
C PRO A 302 -9.26 -2.63 -3.44
N MET A 303 -9.07 -1.41 -2.91
CA MET A 303 -8.98 -0.16 -3.67
C MET A 303 -7.52 0.26 -3.76
N TYR A 304 -6.98 0.26 -4.97
CA TYR A 304 -5.56 0.50 -5.25
C TYR A 304 -5.34 0.91 -6.72
N TYR A 305 -4.15 1.39 -7.06
CA TYR A 305 -3.79 1.83 -8.42
C TYR A 305 -3.98 0.74 -9.48
N ARG A 306 -4.84 0.96 -10.47
CA ARG A 306 -5.17 0.00 -11.53
C ARG A 306 -4.23 0.02 -12.74
N GLY A 307 -3.30 0.98 -12.81
CA GLY A 307 -2.33 1.04 -13.90
C GLY A 307 -1.20 0.01 -13.79
N SER A 308 -0.31 -0.02 -14.78
CA SER A 308 0.87 -0.90 -14.77
C SER A 308 1.92 -0.42 -13.76
N LYS A 309 2.62 -1.38 -13.14
CA LYS A 309 3.79 -1.09 -12.29
C LYS A 309 4.84 -0.34 -13.09
N LYS A 310 5.33 0.80 -12.58
CA LYS A 310 6.43 1.54 -13.19
C LYS A 310 7.79 0.96 -12.80
N THR A 311 8.81 1.18 -13.62
CA THR A 311 10.14 0.58 -13.41
C THR A 311 10.79 1.06 -12.11
N GLU A 312 10.63 2.33 -11.79
CA GLU A 312 11.12 2.97 -10.57
C GLU A 312 10.45 2.41 -9.30
N TRP A 313 9.32 1.71 -9.41
CA TRP A 313 8.62 1.08 -8.28
C TRP A 313 9.19 -0.29 -7.90
N ASN A 314 10.25 -0.75 -8.57
CA ASN A 314 10.96 -1.97 -8.19
C ASN A 314 11.93 -1.76 -7.02
N GLN A 315 12.11 -0.53 -6.57
CA GLN A 315 13.04 -0.16 -5.51
C GLN A 315 12.41 0.90 -4.61
N HIS A 316 12.72 0.87 -3.31
CA HIS A 316 12.30 1.93 -2.39
C HIS A 316 13.18 3.17 -2.62
N PRO A 317 12.61 4.39 -2.77
CA PRO A 317 13.40 5.58 -3.09
C PRO A 317 14.44 5.97 -2.03
N ILE A 318 14.13 5.70 -0.75
CA ILE A 318 14.91 6.17 0.41
C ILE A 318 15.59 5.02 1.17
N PHE A 319 14.99 3.83 1.16
CA PHE A 319 15.42 2.75 2.04
C PHE A 319 16.49 1.94 1.35
N MET A 320 17.50 1.55 2.11
CA MET A 320 18.66 0.83 1.63
C MET A 320 18.73 -0.56 2.27
N GLU A 321 19.32 -1.51 1.57
CA GLU A 321 19.66 -2.83 2.08
C GLU A 321 21.10 -3.20 1.75
N SER A 322 21.73 -3.94 2.66
CA SER A 322 23.07 -4.48 2.46
C SER A 322 23.02 -5.74 1.58
N VAL A 323 23.84 -5.77 0.53
CA VAL A 323 24.01 -6.89 -0.38
C VAL A 323 25.49 -7.26 -0.42
N GLY A 324 25.84 -8.42 0.14
CA GLY A 324 27.22 -8.89 0.25
C GLY A 324 27.35 -10.36 0.65
N ARG A 325 28.58 -10.90 0.58
CA ARG A 325 28.92 -12.25 1.05
C ARG A 325 28.96 -12.21 2.59
N LYS A 326 27.90 -12.62 3.29
CA LYS A 326 28.10 -13.08 4.68
C LYS A 326 28.99 -14.33 4.60
N LYS A 327 30.14 -14.35 5.28
CA LYS A 327 30.75 -15.62 5.67
C LYS A 327 29.72 -16.32 6.56
N GLU A 328 29.37 -17.55 6.21
CA GLU A 328 28.54 -18.39 7.09
C GLU A 328 29.42 -18.80 8.28
N THR A 329 29.46 -17.97 9.33
CA THR A 329 29.92 -18.37 10.66
C THR A 329 28.72 -18.36 11.61
N GLU A 330 28.64 -19.36 12.48
CA GLU A 330 27.47 -19.64 13.33
C GLU A 330 27.25 -18.62 14.46
N GLU A 331 28.11 -17.62 14.60
CA GLU A 331 27.98 -16.56 15.58
C GLU A 331 27.50 -15.26 14.92
N ASN A 332 26.36 -14.76 15.41
CA ASN A 332 25.79 -13.48 15.03
C ASN A 332 26.64 -12.33 15.57
N ASP A 333 27.80 -12.08 14.97
CA ASP A 333 28.51 -10.84 15.19
C ASP A 333 28.28 -9.91 14.00
N ASP A 334 27.62 -8.77 14.26
CA ASP A 334 27.28 -7.73 13.27
C ASP A 334 28.53 -6.92 12.82
N SER A 335 29.73 -7.37 13.20
CA SER A 335 31.02 -6.70 13.00
C SER A 335 31.67 -6.98 11.63
N ASP A 336 31.32 -8.08 10.94
CA ASP A 336 31.93 -8.47 9.66
C ASP A 336 31.13 -7.99 8.43
N LEU A 337 31.16 -6.67 8.19
CA LEU A 337 30.59 -6.01 6.99
C LEU A 337 31.58 -5.89 5.82
N ALA A 338 32.81 -6.41 5.95
CA ALA A 338 33.86 -6.33 4.94
C ALA A 338 33.43 -7.02 3.62
N GLY A 339 33.03 -6.21 2.64
CA GLY A 339 32.60 -6.66 1.31
C GLY A 339 31.09 -6.60 1.04
N SER A 340 30.30 -5.97 1.92
CA SER A 340 28.89 -5.69 1.68
C SER A 340 28.66 -4.31 1.05
N ARG A 341 27.83 -4.25 0.00
CA ARG A 341 27.46 -3.00 -0.69
C ARG A 341 26.04 -2.63 -0.34
N MET A 342 25.80 -1.37 0.00
CA MET A 342 24.45 -0.83 0.17
C MET A 342 23.82 -0.55 -1.20
N VAL A 343 22.58 -1.00 -1.39
CA VAL A 343 21.74 -0.71 -2.56
C VAL A 343 20.35 -0.28 -2.09
N GLN A 344 19.55 0.34 -2.93
CA GLN A 344 18.15 0.60 -2.61
C GLN A 344 17.41 -0.72 -2.31
N LEU A 345 16.49 -0.68 -1.35
CA LEU A 345 15.66 -1.82 -0.96
C LEU A 345 14.86 -2.30 -2.16
N GLN A 346 15.04 -3.56 -2.54
CA GLN A 346 14.35 -4.17 -3.67
C GLN A 346 12.91 -4.53 -3.29
N LEU A 347 11.98 -4.16 -4.17
CA LEU A 347 10.53 -4.35 -4.07
C LEU A 347 10.04 -5.24 -5.23
N PRO A 348 10.18 -6.57 -5.11
CA PRO A 348 10.00 -7.52 -6.21
C PRO A 348 8.53 -7.80 -6.58
N GLU A 349 7.57 -7.29 -5.80
CA GLU A 349 6.15 -7.54 -6.01
C GLU A 349 5.74 -7.06 -7.42
N ALA A 350 5.24 -7.97 -8.25
CA ALA A 350 4.85 -7.65 -9.63
C ALA A 350 3.34 -7.57 -9.83
N GLY A 351 2.59 -8.29 -8.99
CA GLY A 351 1.14 -8.24 -9.03
C GLY A 351 0.63 -6.89 -8.54
N ASN A 352 -0.49 -6.45 -9.10
CA ASN A 352 -0.97 -5.09 -8.89
C ASN A 352 -1.35 -4.80 -7.42
N PRO A 353 -2.26 -5.56 -6.78
CA PRO A 353 -2.54 -5.35 -5.35
C PRO A 353 -1.28 -5.50 -4.48
N GLU A 354 -0.37 -6.41 -4.84
CA GLU A 354 0.85 -6.68 -4.10
C GLU A 354 1.84 -5.51 -4.13
N PHE A 355 2.16 -4.95 -5.31
CA PHE A 355 3.10 -3.83 -5.36
C PHE A 355 2.50 -2.55 -4.79
N THR A 356 1.18 -2.37 -4.87
CA THR A 356 0.54 -1.17 -4.31
C THR A 356 0.60 -1.13 -2.77
N ALA A 357 0.72 -2.30 -2.13
CA ALA A 357 0.96 -2.38 -0.69
C ALA A 357 2.29 -1.74 -0.27
N ASN A 358 3.28 -1.65 -1.17
CA ASN A 358 4.55 -0.99 -0.88
C ASN A 358 4.36 0.52 -0.61
N PHE A 359 3.40 1.18 -1.27
CA PHE A 359 3.13 2.61 -1.04
C PHE A 359 2.44 2.86 0.30
N THR A 360 1.62 1.91 0.74
CA THR A 360 0.83 2.04 1.96
C THR A 360 1.54 1.49 3.20
N HIS A 361 2.73 0.91 3.04
CA HIS A 361 3.51 0.34 4.14
C HIS A 361 3.80 1.40 5.23
N PRO A 362 3.56 1.10 6.53
CA PRO A 362 3.64 2.11 7.59
C PRO A 362 5.04 2.71 7.77
N MET A 363 6.11 1.96 7.48
CA MET A 363 7.48 2.50 7.54
C MET A 363 7.73 3.67 6.58
N ASN A 364 6.91 3.86 5.54
CA ASN A 364 7.07 5.02 4.65
C ASN A 364 6.93 6.36 5.38
N PHE A 365 6.16 6.41 6.47
CA PHE A 365 6.01 7.63 7.27
C PHE A 365 7.27 7.97 8.07
N LEU A 366 8.18 7.00 8.30
CA LEU A 366 9.49 7.28 8.90
C LEU A 366 10.33 8.21 8.02
N CYS A 367 10.11 8.21 6.69
CA CYS A 367 10.75 9.17 5.78
C CYS A 367 10.29 10.62 6.00
N LEU A 368 9.21 10.84 6.74
CA LEU A 368 8.76 12.18 7.15
C LEU A 368 9.17 12.49 8.59
N LEU A 369 9.07 11.50 9.49
CA LEU A 369 9.21 11.70 10.93
C LEU A 369 10.68 11.67 11.42
N GLU A 370 11.57 10.99 10.69
CA GLU A 370 12.99 10.90 11.04
C GLU A 370 13.80 11.91 10.24
N GLU A 371 14.44 12.86 10.93
CA GLU A 371 15.20 13.94 10.28
C GLU A 371 16.22 13.42 9.25
N PRO A 372 17.06 12.39 9.51
CA PRO A 372 18.02 11.94 8.53
C PRO A 372 17.37 11.41 7.24
N LEU A 373 16.20 10.78 7.34
CA LEU A 373 15.45 10.28 6.18
C LEU A 373 14.68 11.41 5.49
N LEU A 374 14.12 12.35 6.25
CA LEU A 374 13.48 13.53 5.72
C LEU A 374 14.48 14.38 4.94
N ARG A 375 15.73 14.51 5.42
CA ARG A 375 16.80 15.22 4.72
C ARG A 375 17.11 14.61 3.36
N ILE A 376 17.24 13.29 3.27
CA ILE A 376 17.39 12.58 1.98
C ILE A 376 16.17 12.83 1.08
N THR A 377 14.97 12.77 1.67
CA THR A 377 13.71 13.00 0.94
C THR A 377 13.64 14.42 0.36
N VAL A 378 13.99 15.45 1.14
CA VAL A 378 14.03 16.86 0.72
C VAL A 378 15.06 17.07 -0.38
N GLN A 379 16.25 16.49 -0.25
CA GLN A 379 17.27 16.55 -1.30
C GLN A 379 16.73 15.97 -2.62
N GLN A 380 16.23 14.72 -2.59
CA GLN A 380 15.68 14.06 -3.78
C GLN A 380 14.50 14.83 -4.36
N ALA A 381 13.68 15.47 -3.52
CA ALA A 381 12.56 16.30 -3.96
C ALA A 381 13.03 17.55 -4.72
N ILE A 382 14.04 18.26 -4.21
CA ILE A 382 14.64 19.42 -4.90
C ILE A 382 15.22 19.00 -6.25
N GLU A 383 15.97 17.90 -6.29
CA GLU A 383 16.58 17.37 -7.51
C GLU A 383 15.52 16.96 -8.55
N LYS A 384 14.44 16.30 -8.11
CA LYS A 384 13.39 15.78 -9.00
C LYS A 384 12.45 16.87 -9.51
N THR A 385 12.11 17.85 -8.69
CA THR A 385 11.09 18.86 -9.02
C THR A 385 11.67 20.19 -9.49
N GLY A 386 12.92 20.48 -9.13
CA GLY A 386 13.54 21.78 -9.32
C GLY A 386 13.07 22.86 -8.33
N ASP A 387 12.17 22.55 -7.38
CA ASP A 387 11.60 23.54 -6.46
C ASP A 387 12.62 23.95 -5.38
N GLN A 388 13.35 25.04 -5.64
CA GLN A 388 14.35 25.57 -4.72
C GLN A 388 13.75 26.12 -3.42
N LYS A 389 12.43 26.43 -3.38
CA LYS A 389 11.78 26.91 -2.15
C LYS A 389 11.85 25.88 -1.03
N LEU A 390 11.93 24.59 -1.37
CA LEU A 390 12.08 23.51 -0.37
C LEU A 390 13.35 23.67 0.49
N LYS A 391 14.40 24.33 -0.02
CA LYS A 391 15.58 24.66 0.78
C LYS A 391 15.22 25.58 1.94
N GLU A 392 14.43 26.61 1.66
CA GLU A 392 13.97 27.56 2.67
C GLU A 392 12.93 26.93 3.61
N VAL A 393 12.00 26.13 3.09
CA VAL A 393 10.96 25.43 3.88
C VAL A 393 11.57 24.55 4.98
N PHE A 394 12.64 23.83 4.67
CA PHE A 394 13.26 22.88 5.60
C PHE A 394 14.60 23.36 6.19
N GLY A 395 15.07 24.54 5.77
CA GLY A 395 16.44 25.00 6.07
C GLY A 395 17.51 24.04 5.56
N PHE A 396 17.27 23.41 4.40
CA PHE A 396 18.21 22.45 3.81
C PHE A 396 19.38 23.19 3.14
N THR A 397 20.59 22.84 3.56
CA THR A 397 21.84 23.37 2.99
C THR A 397 22.56 22.30 2.15
N ASN A 398 22.87 21.16 2.75
CA ASN A 398 23.55 20.03 2.12
C ASN A 398 23.16 18.71 2.82
N PRO A 399 23.48 17.53 2.23
CA PRO A 399 23.11 16.22 2.78
C PRO A 399 23.78 15.85 4.12
N ASP A 400 24.84 16.55 4.51
CA ASP A 400 25.62 16.27 5.72
C ASP A 400 25.20 17.14 6.91
N THR A 401 24.39 18.18 6.66
CA THR A 401 23.94 19.13 7.69
C THR A 401 22.48 18.85 8.06
N PRO A 402 22.14 18.69 9.36
CA PRO A 402 20.76 18.52 9.79
C PRO A 402 19.81 19.62 9.29
N LEU A 403 18.57 19.25 8.98
CA LEU A 403 17.51 20.20 8.66
C LEU A 403 17.23 21.14 9.85
N GLN A 404 17.05 22.43 9.57
CA GLN A 404 16.65 23.39 10.59
C GLN A 404 15.19 23.23 11.00
N HIS A 405 14.35 22.79 10.06
CA HIS A 405 12.93 22.55 10.29
C HIS A 405 12.57 21.12 9.88
N THR A 406 11.92 20.39 10.79
CA THR A 406 11.57 18.97 10.60
C THR A 406 10.05 18.77 10.58
N LEU A 407 9.59 17.54 10.32
CA LEU A 407 8.18 17.14 10.38
C LEU A 407 7.88 16.19 11.54
N SER A 408 8.71 16.16 12.59
CA SER A 408 8.53 15.25 13.73
C SER A 408 7.22 15.49 14.51
N HIS A 409 6.66 16.70 14.41
CA HIS A 409 5.40 17.11 15.03
C HIS A 409 4.19 16.99 14.09
N LEU A 410 4.36 16.42 12.90
CA LEU A 410 3.26 16.21 11.95
C LEU A 410 2.21 15.25 12.53
N LYS A 411 0.94 15.68 12.52
CA LYS A 411 -0.20 14.86 12.96
C LYS A 411 -0.61 13.86 11.90
N ILE A 412 -0.36 12.58 12.13
CA ILE A 412 -0.66 11.50 11.18
C ILE A 412 -1.52 10.45 11.86
N CYS A 413 -2.68 10.11 11.28
CA CYS A 413 -3.44 8.92 11.63
C CYS A 413 -3.24 7.84 10.56
N ILE A 414 -2.59 6.74 10.96
CA ILE A 414 -2.37 5.54 10.15
C ILE A 414 -3.66 4.72 10.16
N GLY A 415 -4.50 4.92 9.14
CA GLY A 415 -5.82 4.31 9.06
C GLY A 415 -5.77 2.79 9.00
N HIS A 416 -6.77 2.16 9.62
CA HIS A 416 -6.98 0.72 9.71
C HIS A 416 -5.95 -0.06 10.55
N TYR A 417 -5.01 0.63 11.19
CA TYR A 417 -3.98 0.05 12.05
C TYR A 417 -3.28 -1.18 11.41
N GLY A 418 -3.02 -1.09 10.11
CA GLY A 418 -2.36 -2.12 9.31
C GLY A 418 -3.29 -3.16 8.65
N GLY A 419 -4.54 -3.27 9.11
CA GLY A 419 -5.49 -4.30 8.69
C GLY A 419 -5.60 -5.48 9.67
N GLY A 420 -6.75 -6.14 9.69
CA GLY A 420 -7.01 -7.25 10.61
C GLY A 420 -6.09 -8.46 10.38
N ASP A 421 -5.64 -8.66 9.14
CA ASP A 421 -4.63 -9.68 8.81
C ASP A 421 -3.31 -9.45 9.55
N GLN A 422 -2.92 -8.19 9.75
CA GLN A 422 -1.67 -7.82 10.43
C GLN A 422 -1.78 -8.00 11.96
N TRP A 423 -2.98 -7.91 12.51
CA TRP A 423 -3.25 -8.20 13.92
C TRP A 423 -3.19 -9.70 14.21
N ILE A 424 -3.71 -10.52 13.29
CA ILE A 424 -3.58 -11.98 13.37
C ILE A 424 -2.11 -12.38 13.20
N GLU A 425 -1.40 -11.77 12.25
CA GLU A 425 0.03 -12.03 12.02
C GLU A 425 0.89 -11.70 13.25
N TYR A 426 0.50 -10.70 14.06
CA TYR A 426 1.16 -10.43 15.35
C TYR A 426 1.04 -11.62 16.32
N PHE A 427 -0.15 -12.21 16.45
CA PHE A 427 -0.35 -13.40 17.30
C PHE A 427 0.40 -14.62 16.77
N GLU A 428 0.47 -14.80 15.45
CA GLU A 428 1.22 -15.91 14.83
C GLU A 428 2.75 -15.78 15.01
N LYS A 429 3.24 -14.59 15.37
CA LYS A 429 4.67 -14.28 15.55
C LYS A 429 5.14 -14.33 17.00
N ASP A 430 4.58 -15.21 17.81
CA ASP A 430 4.92 -15.45 19.23
C ASP A 430 6.43 -15.53 19.52
N ARG A 431 7.21 -16.11 18.60
CA ARG A 431 8.66 -16.30 18.74
C ARG A 431 9.50 -15.32 17.94
N TYR A 432 8.88 -14.40 17.19
CA TYR A 432 9.64 -13.46 16.36
C TYR A 432 10.25 -12.34 17.21
N PRO A 433 11.59 -12.19 17.26
CA PRO A 433 12.22 -11.28 18.22
C PRO A 433 11.84 -9.81 18.06
N LEU A 434 11.54 -9.35 16.85
CA LEU A 434 11.20 -7.94 16.60
C LEU A 434 9.80 -7.58 17.12
N SER A 435 8.77 -8.39 16.81
CA SER A 435 7.40 -8.18 17.31
C SER A 435 7.36 -8.25 18.85
N ASN A 436 8.16 -9.15 19.44
CA ASN A 436 8.29 -9.27 20.89
C ASN A 436 8.94 -8.05 21.58
N GLN A 437 9.55 -7.12 20.85
CA GLN A 437 10.06 -5.88 21.46
C GLN A 437 8.93 -5.01 22.00
N LEU A 438 7.73 -5.08 21.42
CA LEU A 438 6.56 -4.35 21.90
C LEU A 438 6.22 -4.71 23.35
N ILE A 439 6.37 -6.00 23.70
CA ILE A 439 6.15 -6.49 25.07
C ILE A 439 7.38 -6.23 25.95
N LYS A 440 8.59 -6.49 25.44
CA LYS A 440 9.81 -6.56 26.27
C LYS A 440 10.42 -5.21 26.64
N LYS A 441 10.38 -4.21 25.75
CA LYS A 441 11.21 -3.01 25.85
C LYS A 441 10.48 -1.77 26.34
N GLY A 442 9.16 -1.87 26.53
CA GLY A 442 8.30 -0.71 26.81
C GLY A 442 8.20 0.25 25.62
N THR A 443 9.26 0.58 24.90
CA THR A 443 9.28 1.64 23.86
C THR A 443 8.99 1.15 22.43
N GLY A 444 8.67 -0.13 22.26
CA GLY A 444 8.42 -0.74 20.94
C GLY A 444 9.70 -1.10 20.18
N ILE A 445 9.58 -1.21 18.86
CA ILE A 445 10.65 -1.57 17.94
C ILE A 445 11.58 -0.38 17.72
N LYS A 446 12.89 -0.62 17.86
CA LYS A 446 13.92 0.32 17.43
C LYS A 446 14.12 0.20 15.91
N PHE A 447 13.71 1.23 15.16
CA PHE A 447 13.81 1.23 13.69
C PHE A 447 15.22 1.49 13.16
N PHE A 448 16.00 2.33 13.84
CA PHE A 448 17.33 2.79 13.41
C PHE A 448 18.30 2.88 14.59
N ASP A 449 19.60 2.82 14.30
CA ASP A 449 20.66 2.96 15.31
C ASP A 449 21.21 4.39 15.36
N TYR A 450 21.08 5.01 16.54
CA TYR A 450 21.53 6.38 16.83
C TYR A 450 22.68 6.39 17.84
N LYS A 451 23.63 5.44 17.71
CA LYS A 451 24.78 5.41 18.63
C LYS A 451 25.53 6.73 18.53
N LYS A 452 25.86 7.33 19.68
CA LYS A 452 26.73 8.51 19.76
C LYS A 452 28.02 8.18 18.98
N ASP A 453 28.42 9.08 18.09
CA ASP A 453 29.64 8.97 17.25
C ASP A 453 29.56 8.00 16.05
N VAL A 454 28.39 7.44 15.73
CA VAL A 454 28.17 6.66 14.50
C VAL A 454 27.23 7.42 13.55
N PRO A 455 27.59 7.61 12.26
CA PRO A 455 26.67 8.17 11.27
C PRO A 455 25.36 7.38 11.23
N PHE A 456 24.24 8.09 11.00
CA PHE A 456 22.92 7.47 10.90
C PHE A 456 22.96 6.22 10.00
N SER A 457 22.59 5.07 10.57
CA SER A 457 22.54 3.80 9.86
C SER A 457 21.11 3.32 9.70
N GLN A 458 20.76 2.98 8.46
CA GLN A 458 19.49 2.33 8.16
C GLN A 458 19.42 0.89 8.68
N GLY A 459 20.49 0.36 9.29
CA GLY A 459 20.50 -0.90 10.03
C GLY A 459 19.79 -2.04 9.30
N ASN A 460 18.81 -2.65 9.98
CA ASN A 460 18.06 -3.80 9.48
C ASN A 460 16.67 -3.43 8.90
N VAL A 461 16.53 -2.26 8.26
CA VAL A 461 15.29 -1.80 7.61
C VAL A 461 14.70 -2.85 6.67
N ALA A 462 15.56 -3.55 5.93
CA ALA A 462 15.13 -4.56 4.97
C ALA A 462 14.40 -5.75 5.63
N ASN A 463 14.81 -6.14 6.84
CA ASN A 463 14.13 -7.19 7.61
C ASN A 463 12.85 -6.66 8.25
N LEU A 464 12.87 -5.44 8.78
CA LEU A 464 11.68 -4.77 9.32
C LEU A 464 10.57 -4.66 8.27
N TRP A 465 10.92 -4.24 7.06
CA TRP A 465 9.98 -4.10 5.94
C TRP A 465 9.33 -5.43 5.53
N ARG A 466 10.11 -6.51 5.47
CA ARG A 466 9.67 -7.78 4.87
C ARG A 466 9.04 -8.74 5.86
N HIS A 467 9.40 -8.65 7.14
CA HIS A 467 9.16 -9.71 8.10
C HIS A 467 8.51 -9.26 9.40
N THR A 468 8.35 -7.95 9.64
CA THR A 468 7.63 -7.45 10.81
C THR A 468 6.18 -7.15 10.46
N ASP A 469 5.25 -7.57 11.31
CA ASP A 469 3.83 -7.23 11.18
C ASP A 469 3.59 -5.72 11.33
N TRP A 470 2.60 -5.21 10.62
CA TRP A 470 2.31 -3.77 10.62
C TRP A 470 1.72 -3.30 11.95
N TYR A 471 1.03 -4.16 12.71
CA TYR A 471 0.54 -3.83 14.05
C TYR A 471 1.70 -3.41 14.98
N SER A 472 2.77 -4.21 15.03
CA SER A 472 3.95 -3.92 15.86
C SER A 472 4.67 -2.66 15.38
N ILE A 473 4.79 -2.44 14.06
CA ILE A 473 5.40 -1.24 13.49
C ILE A 473 4.59 0.00 13.90
N ILE A 474 3.28 0.00 13.66
CA ILE A 474 2.41 1.15 13.92
C ILE A 474 2.34 1.44 15.42
N SER A 475 2.20 0.41 16.26
CA SER A 475 2.22 0.57 17.72
C SER A 475 3.52 1.19 18.20
N SER A 476 4.66 0.76 17.65
CA SER A 476 5.97 1.33 17.98
C SER A 476 6.08 2.79 17.53
N MET A 477 5.51 3.15 16.38
CA MET A 477 5.45 4.54 15.92
C MET A 477 4.57 5.39 16.85
N MET A 478 3.38 4.91 17.24
CA MET A 478 2.50 5.60 18.19
C MET A 478 3.17 5.78 19.56
N MET A 479 3.96 4.82 20.03
CA MET A 479 4.70 4.99 21.28
C MET A 479 5.83 6.02 21.18
N ARG A 480 6.47 6.15 20.01
CA ARG A 480 7.69 6.93 19.82
C ARG A 480 7.46 8.38 19.37
N TYR A 481 6.41 8.64 18.60
CA TYR A 481 6.11 9.97 18.06
C TYR A 481 4.82 10.50 18.66
N ASP A 482 4.85 11.72 19.20
CA ASP A 482 3.72 12.32 19.93
C ASP A 482 2.46 12.46 19.10
N HIS A 483 2.62 12.68 17.80
CA HIS A 483 1.54 13.02 16.88
C HIS A 483 1.20 11.93 15.86
N VAL A 484 1.61 10.67 16.12
CA VAL A 484 1.20 9.51 15.33
C VAL A 484 0.08 8.74 16.02
N TYR A 485 -1.03 8.57 15.30
CA TYR A 485 -2.26 7.93 15.71
C TYR A 485 -2.55 6.74 14.78
N ALA A 486 -3.49 5.89 15.16
CA ALA A 486 -4.08 4.89 14.28
C ALA A 486 -5.57 4.76 14.56
N ASP A 487 -6.37 4.53 13.51
CA ASP A 487 -7.77 4.19 13.67
C ASP A 487 -8.01 2.69 13.50
N ILE A 488 -9.11 2.21 14.08
CA ILE A 488 -9.55 0.81 13.96
C ILE A 488 -10.61 0.63 12.85
N SER A 489 -10.72 1.59 11.93
CA SER A 489 -11.67 1.48 10.82
C SER A 489 -11.30 0.33 9.88
N TYR A 490 -12.24 -0.17 9.09
CA TYR A 490 -12.08 -1.37 8.23
C TYR A 490 -11.87 -2.69 8.97
N ILE A 491 -11.26 -2.72 10.16
CA ILE A 491 -10.98 -3.97 10.89
C ILE A 491 -12.16 -4.41 11.78
N LEU A 492 -13.05 -3.49 12.17
CA LEU A 492 -14.19 -3.72 13.08
C LEU A 492 -15.12 -4.90 12.73
N HIS A 493 -15.14 -5.36 11.48
CA HIS A 493 -15.99 -6.48 11.06
C HIS A 493 -15.53 -7.84 11.59
N ASN A 494 -14.27 -7.97 12.05
CA ASN A 494 -13.70 -9.19 12.64
C ASN A 494 -13.51 -9.02 14.17
N ASP A 495 -14.56 -8.63 14.86
CA ASP A 495 -14.59 -8.28 16.29
C ASP A 495 -14.03 -9.39 17.21
N ALA A 496 -14.38 -10.66 16.97
CA ALA A 496 -13.88 -11.78 17.78
C ALA A 496 -12.35 -11.93 17.77
N GLU A 497 -11.70 -11.52 16.69
CA GLU A 497 -10.24 -11.63 16.52
C GLU A 497 -9.50 -10.37 16.99
N ILE A 498 -10.18 -9.22 17.02
CA ILE A 498 -9.57 -7.90 17.23
C ILE A 498 -9.79 -7.39 18.66
N LEU A 499 -10.97 -7.61 19.25
CA LEU A 499 -11.33 -7.05 20.54
C LEU A 499 -10.34 -7.41 21.67
N PRO A 500 -9.84 -8.66 21.80
CA PRO A 500 -8.87 -8.99 22.83
C PRO A 500 -7.56 -8.20 22.71
N LEU A 501 -7.02 -8.11 21.49
CA LEU A 501 -5.79 -7.35 21.24
C LEU A 501 -6.03 -5.86 21.45
N LEU A 502 -7.18 -5.33 21.02
CA LEU A 502 -7.54 -3.92 21.20
C LEU A 502 -7.61 -3.57 22.69
N LYS A 503 -8.22 -4.41 23.53
CA LYS A 503 -8.22 -4.20 24.99
C LYS A 503 -6.80 -4.16 25.56
N GLN A 504 -5.94 -5.06 25.10
CA GLN A 504 -4.54 -5.07 25.51
C GLN A 504 -3.81 -3.79 25.04
N THR A 505 -4.08 -3.32 23.81
CA THR A 505 -3.57 -2.05 23.28
C THR A 505 -4.01 -0.87 24.14
N LEU A 506 -5.29 -0.81 24.53
CA LEU A 506 -5.87 0.28 25.32
C LEU A 506 -5.48 0.27 26.80
N ALA A 507 -4.91 -0.83 27.29
CA ALA A 507 -4.31 -0.93 28.62
C ALA A 507 -2.95 -0.22 28.71
N ASP A 508 -2.25 0.00 27.58
CA ASP A 508 -1.03 0.82 27.55
C ASP A 508 -1.40 2.29 27.36
N GLU A 509 -1.13 3.14 28.36
CA GLU A 509 -1.50 4.56 28.34
C GLU A 509 -0.98 5.33 27.11
N ARG A 510 0.17 4.94 26.56
CA ARG A 510 0.79 5.65 25.43
C ARG A 510 0.08 5.32 24.12
N LEU A 511 -0.40 4.08 23.98
CA LEU A 511 -1.23 3.68 22.85
C LEU A 511 -2.67 4.14 23.03
N ARG A 512 -3.24 3.99 24.24
CA ARG A 512 -4.61 4.35 24.61
C ARG A 512 -4.99 5.73 24.12
N LYS A 513 -4.13 6.73 24.31
CA LYS A 513 -4.38 8.13 23.92
C LYS A 513 -4.25 8.42 22.41
N LYS A 514 -3.87 7.41 21.60
CA LYS A 514 -3.56 7.53 20.17
C LYS A 514 -4.38 6.60 19.26
N VAL A 515 -5.26 5.77 19.84
CA VAL A 515 -6.21 4.94 19.08
C VAL A 515 -7.49 5.72 18.81
N LEU A 516 -7.94 5.75 17.56
CA LEU A 516 -9.17 6.44 17.13
C LEU A 516 -10.25 5.43 16.71
N TYR A 517 -11.50 5.73 17.03
CA TYR A 517 -12.64 5.01 16.48
C TYR A 517 -12.93 5.48 15.05
N GLY A 518 -13.19 4.54 14.16
CA GLY A 518 -13.67 4.81 12.81
C GLY A 518 -14.34 3.58 12.23
N THR A 519 -15.25 3.76 11.28
CA THR A 519 -16.08 2.66 10.74
C THR A 519 -15.76 2.31 9.29
N ASP A 520 -15.11 3.21 8.55
CA ASP A 520 -14.92 3.12 7.10
C ASP A 520 -16.27 2.96 6.36
N PHE A 521 -17.20 3.85 6.72
CA PHE A 521 -18.60 3.79 6.35
C PHE A 521 -18.83 3.62 4.84
N PHE A 522 -19.78 2.72 4.57
CA PHE A 522 -20.15 2.05 3.32
C PHE A 522 -19.22 0.94 2.80
N VAL A 523 -17.89 1.07 2.90
CA VAL A 523 -16.97 0.08 2.30
C VAL A 523 -17.06 -1.26 3.03
N VAL A 524 -17.16 -1.20 4.36
CA VAL A 524 -17.22 -2.39 5.24
C VAL A 524 -18.62 -3.00 5.34
N ARG A 525 -19.65 -2.32 4.82
CA ARG A 525 -21.05 -2.77 4.87
C ARG A 525 -21.29 -4.15 4.22
N ASN A 526 -20.39 -4.56 3.33
CA ASN A 526 -20.40 -5.89 2.73
C ASN A 526 -20.03 -7.02 3.69
N HIS A 527 -19.38 -6.69 4.80
CA HIS A 527 -18.95 -7.60 5.85
C HIS A 527 -19.89 -7.54 7.05
N LYS A 528 -20.23 -6.33 7.53
CA LYS A 528 -21.03 -6.12 8.74
C LYS A 528 -21.76 -4.78 8.68
N SER A 529 -22.96 -4.70 9.24
CA SER A 529 -23.70 -3.42 9.28
C SER A 529 -23.06 -2.46 10.29
N ASP A 530 -23.13 -1.14 10.05
CA ASP A 530 -22.54 -0.16 10.97
C ASP A 530 -23.18 -0.18 12.36
N LYS A 531 -24.51 -0.37 12.44
CA LYS A 531 -25.20 -0.55 13.72
C LYS A 531 -24.66 -1.74 14.51
N GLN A 532 -24.38 -2.85 13.82
CA GLN A 532 -23.82 -4.03 14.46
C GLN A 532 -22.37 -3.78 14.89
N MET A 533 -21.54 -3.16 14.04
CA MET A 533 -20.16 -2.81 14.42
C MET A 533 -20.12 -1.87 15.63
N LEU A 534 -21.04 -0.90 15.72
CA LEU A 534 -21.16 -0.03 16.89
C LEU A 534 -21.59 -0.81 18.13
N ALA A 535 -22.59 -1.69 18.02
CA ALA A 535 -23.06 -2.53 19.12
C ALA A 535 -21.96 -3.46 19.65
N ASP A 536 -21.19 -4.08 18.76
CA ASP A 536 -20.12 -5.00 19.17
C ASP A 536 -18.93 -4.27 19.80
N MET A 537 -18.62 -3.06 19.34
CA MET A 537 -17.56 -2.25 19.97
C MET A 537 -17.99 -1.72 21.33
N THR A 538 -19.23 -1.26 21.47
CA THR A 538 -19.77 -0.77 22.76
C THR A 538 -19.99 -1.89 23.76
N GLY A 539 -20.44 -3.07 23.33
CA GLY A 539 -20.54 -4.25 24.20
C GLY A 539 -19.18 -4.92 24.47
N GLY A 540 -18.22 -4.75 23.56
CA GLY A 540 -16.88 -5.31 23.65
C GLY A 540 -15.96 -4.53 24.56
N LEU A 541 -16.04 -3.20 24.60
CA LEU A 541 -15.18 -2.31 25.38
C LEU A 541 -15.88 -1.80 26.67
N SER A 542 -15.12 -1.25 27.60
CA SER A 542 -15.73 -0.46 28.68
C SER A 542 -16.21 0.90 28.15
N ASP A 543 -17.18 1.53 28.83
CA ASP A 543 -17.67 2.86 28.44
C ASP A 543 -16.53 3.89 28.37
N LEU A 544 -15.60 3.85 29.33
CA LEU A 544 -14.43 4.72 29.37
C LEU A 544 -13.47 4.46 28.20
N ASP A 545 -13.27 3.20 27.81
CA ASP A 545 -12.42 2.87 26.66
C ASP A 545 -13.04 3.33 25.35
N PHE A 546 -14.35 3.08 25.17
CA PHE A 546 -15.05 3.51 23.97
C PHE A 546 -15.09 5.04 23.87
N GLU A 547 -15.41 5.73 24.97
CA GLU A 547 -15.39 7.18 25.05
C GLU A 547 -14.00 7.76 24.73
N GLN A 548 -12.93 7.12 25.24
CA GLN A 548 -11.56 7.54 24.96
C GLN A 548 -11.27 7.54 23.44
N ILE A 549 -11.58 6.45 22.74
CA ILE A 549 -11.24 6.32 21.31
C ILE A 549 -12.23 7.02 20.39
N ALA A 550 -13.49 7.18 20.80
CA ALA A 550 -14.56 7.76 19.97
C ALA A 550 -14.76 9.26 20.17
N ARG A 551 -14.35 9.82 21.33
CA ARG A 551 -14.60 11.22 21.69
C ARG A 551 -13.34 11.96 22.09
N VAL A 552 -12.61 11.46 23.09
CA VAL A 552 -11.48 12.18 23.68
C VAL A 552 -10.30 12.27 22.69
N ASN A 553 -9.84 11.13 22.18
CA ASN A 553 -8.70 11.11 21.26
C ASN A 553 -8.98 11.84 19.94
N PRO A 554 -10.14 11.66 19.27
CA PRO A 554 -10.46 12.43 18.07
C PRO A 554 -10.51 13.94 18.36
N GLY A 555 -11.04 14.35 19.51
CA GLY A 555 -11.06 15.76 19.93
C GLY A 555 -9.65 16.36 20.01
N VAL A 556 -8.70 15.68 20.65
CA VAL A 556 -7.29 16.12 20.73
C VAL A 556 -6.61 16.09 19.36
N TRP A 557 -6.84 15.04 18.58
CA TRP A 557 -6.22 14.87 17.27
C TRP A 557 -6.63 15.96 16.26
N LEU A 558 -7.91 16.38 16.31
CA LEU A 558 -8.48 17.40 15.41
C LEU A 558 -8.14 18.85 15.80
N GLN A 559 -7.62 19.11 17.00
CA GLN A 559 -7.25 20.46 17.44
C GLN A 559 -6.14 21.03 16.54
N ARG A 560 -6.31 22.28 16.10
CA ARG A 560 -5.30 23.03 15.34
C ARG A 560 -4.43 23.87 16.27
N GLU A 561 -3.23 24.21 15.80
CA GLU A 561 -2.44 25.27 16.45
C GLU A 561 -3.04 26.63 16.08
N GLN A 562 -3.16 27.53 17.06
CA GLN A 562 -3.74 28.86 16.89
C GLN A 562 -2.82 29.82 16.14
#